data_AF-A0A2H0J597-F1
#
_entry.id   AF-A0A2H0J597-F1
#
_cell.length_a   1.000
_cell.length_b   1.000
_cell.length_c   1.000
_cell.angle_alpha   90.00
_cell.angle_beta   90.00
_cell.angle_gamma   90.00
#
_symmetry.space_group_name_H-M   'P 1'
#
loop_
_entity.id
_entity.type
_entity.pdbx_description
1 polymer ?
#
loop_
_entity_poly.entity_id
_entity_poly.type
_entity_poly.pdbx_seq_one_letter_code
_entity_poly.pdbx_strand_id
1 'polypeptide(L)'
;MLTSMRKIGNSRGVLIPAAFLVSCQIEDQVDMQLQDGQIVIKPVRRKLRDGWFVHAGASSKAVLAQEKVEAQEWSDAPVADDSEWVW
;
A
#
# COMPACT_ATOMS: atom_id res chain seq x y z
N MET A 1 -27.41 -6.38 16.50
CA MET A 1 -28.01 -7.17 15.41
C MET A 1 -27.64 -8.62 15.62
N LEU A 2 -28.61 -9.54 15.59
CA LEU A 2 -28.35 -10.98 15.54
C LEU A 2 -28.28 -11.39 14.07
N THR A 3 -27.26 -12.14 13.68
CA THR A 3 -27.07 -12.62 12.31
C THR A 3 -26.71 -14.10 12.31
N SER A 4 -27.02 -14.80 11.22
CA SER A 4 -26.75 -16.23 11.08
C SER A 4 -25.40 -16.50 10.41
N MET A 5 -24.80 -17.62 10.77
CA MET A 5 -23.55 -18.10 10.17
C MET A 5 -23.83 -18.81 8.85
N ARG A 6 -23.15 -18.42 7.77
CA ARG A 6 -23.24 -19.08 6.46
C ARG A 6 -22.02 -19.97 6.20
N LYS A 7 -22.22 -21.10 5.52
CA LYS A 7 -21.12 -21.97 5.10
C LYS A 7 -20.47 -21.39 3.85
N ILE A 8 -19.14 -21.32 3.85
CA ILE A 8 -18.32 -20.86 2.72
C ILE A 8 -17.19 -21.88 2.56
N GLY A 9 -17.39 -22.89 1.71
CA GLY A 9 -16.45 -24.02 1.59
C GLY A 9 -16.28 -24.76 2.92
N ASN A 10 -15.04 -24.87 3.39
CA ASN A 10 -14.69 -25.44 4.71
C ASN A 10 -14.77 -24.41 5.86
N SER A 11 -15.13 -23.17 5.55
CA SER A 11 -15.20 -22.07 6.51
C SER A 11 -16.65 -21.65 6.76
N ARG A 12 -16.84 -20.73 7.72
CA ARG A 12 -18.11 -20.06 7.94
C ARG A 12 -17.92 -18.55 8.00
N GLY A 13 -18.91 -17.81 7.54
CA GLY A 13 -18.91 -16.35 7.55
C GLY A 13 -20.21 -15.76 8.07
N VAL A 14 -20.17 -14.48 8.43
CA VAL A 14 -21.35 -13.66 8.73
C VAL A 14 -21.47 -12.57 7.67
N LEU A 15 -22.70 -12.17 7.36
CA LEU A 15 -22.93 -10.98 6.53
C LEU A 15 -22.79 -9.73 7.40
N ILE A 16 -21.86 -8.85 7.04
CA ILE A 16 -21.65 -7.55 7.68
C ILE A 16 -22.46 -6.51 6.91
N PRO A 17 -23.39 -5.77 7.54
CA PRO A 17 -24.14 -4.71 6.88
C PRO A 17 -23.21 -3.66 6.26
N ALA A 18 -23.57 -3.15 5.07
CA ALA A 18 -22.78 -2.13 4.37
C ALA A 18 -22.51 -0.88 5.23
N ALA A 19 -23.48 -0.47 6.05
CA ALA A 19 -23.32 0.65 6.98
C ALA A 19 -22.16 0.46 7.98
N PHE A 20 -21.90 -0.78 8.42
CA PHE A 20 -20.78 -1.07 9.32
C PHE A 20 -19.45 -1.05 8.57
N LEU A 21 -19.40 -1.56 7.35
CA LEU A 21 -18.21 -1.49 6.50
C LEU A 21 -17.79 -0.03 6.28
N VAL A 22 -18.75 0.85 5.92
CA VAL A 22 -18.52 2.29 5.73
C VAL A 22 -18.08 2.97 7.03
N SER A 23 -18.77 2.70 8.14
CA SER A 23 -18.47 3.30 9.44
C SER A 23 -17.10 2.90 9.98
N CYS A 24 -16.61 1.71 9.63
CA CYS A 24 -15.28 1.21 10.01
C CYS A 24 -14.22 1.46 8.94
N GLN A 25 -14.55 2.12 7.82
CA GLN A 25 -13.66 2.32 6.66
C GLN A 25 -12.99 1.01 6.21
N ILE A 26 -13.78 -0.06 6.13
CA ILE A 26 -13.35 -1.36 5.61
C ILE A 26 -13.63 -1.39 4.11
N GLU A 27 -12.59 -1.69 3.33
CA GLU A 27 -12.67 -1.85 1.88
C GLU A 27 -12.60 -3.34 1.50
N ASP A 28 -11.46 -3.80 0.99
CA ASP A 28 -11.25 -5.14 0.44
C ASP A 28 -10.62 -6.13 1.43
N GLN A 29 -9.82 -5.64 2.38
CA GLN A 29 -9.12 -6.47 3.35
C GLN A 29 -9.35 -6.06 4.80
N VAL A 30 -9.38 -7.07 5.67
CA VAL A 30 -9.49 -6.93 7.11
C VAL A 30 -8.46 -7.79 7.81
N ASP A 31 -7.94 -7.29 8.92
CA ASP A 31 -7.17 -8.08 9.87
C ASP A 31 -8.14 -8.71 10.88
N MET A 32 -7.94 -9.99 11.20
CA MET A 32 -8.81 -10.75 12.08
C MET A 32 -8.00 -11.39 13.20
N GLN A 33 -8.40 -11.15 14.44
CA GLN A 33 -7.71 -11.67 15.63
C GLN A 33 -8.70 -12.27 16.62
N LEU A 34 -8.28 -13.32 17.32
CA LEU A 34 -9.02 -13.85 18.46
C LEU A 34 -8.54 -13.14 19.74
N GLN A 35 -9.44 -12.41 20.40
CA GLN A 35 -9.17 -11.72 21.67
C GLN A 35 -10.31 -12.02 22.63
N ASP A 36 -9.99 -12.59 23.80
CA ASP A 36 -10.96 -12.88 24.87
C ASP A 36 -12.20 -13.67 24.40
N GLY A 37 -11.98 -14.68 23.55
CA GLY A 37 -13.05 -15.50 22.98
C GLY A 37 -13.90 -14.79 21.91
N GLN A 38 -13.50 -13.59 21.49
CA GLN A 38 -14.17 -12.79 20.47
C GLN A 38 -13.31 -12.66 19.22
N ILE A 39 -13.95 -12.63 18.05
CA ILE A 39 -13.29 -12.33 16.79
C ILE A 39 -13.32 -10.82 16.59
N VAL A 40 -12.16 -10.19 16.69
CA VAL A 40 -11.98 -8.75 16.45
C VAL A 40 -11.55 -8.56 15.00
N ILE A 41 -12.33 -7.79 14.24
CA ILE A 41 -12.09 -7.47 12.84
C ILE A 41 -11.69 -6.00 12.73
N LYS A 42 -10.56 -5.72 12.11
CA LYS A 42 -10.02 -4.35 11.92
C LYS A 42 -9.79 -4.06 10.44
N PRO A 43 -10.00 -2.83 9.98
CA PRO A 43 -9.63 -2.46 8.61
C PRO A 43 -8.12 -2.56 8.42
N VAL A 44 -7.68 -3.10 7.28
CA VAL A 44 -6.27 -3.04 6.88
C VAL A 44 -6.02 -1.68 6.25
N ARG A 45 -5.21 -0.85 6.91
CA ARG A 45 -4.73 0.40 6.31
C ARG A 45 -3.45 0.09 5.54
N ARG A 46 -3.55 0.03 4.21
CA ARG A 46 -2.35 -0.03 3.38
C ARG A 46 -1.51 1.22 3.64
N LYS A 47 -0.24 1.05 4.00
CA LYS A 47 0.66 2.20 4.11
C LYS A 47 0.83 2.78 2.71
N LEU A 48 0.65 4.08 2.55
CA LEU A 48 1.02 4.75 1.31
C LEU A 48 2.51 4.47 1.07
N ARG A 49 2.86 4.02 -0.14
CA ARG A 49 4.23 3.64 -0.56
C ARG A 49 4.78 2.38 0.11
N ASP A 50 3.92 1.49 0.60
CA ASP A 50 4.36 0.16 1.01
C ASP A 50 5.00 -0.57 -0.18
N GLY A 51 6.25 -1.00 -0.03
CA GLY A 51 7.06 -1.58 -1.10
C GLY A 51 7.88 -0.59 -1.96
N TRP A 52 7.62 0.72 -1.89
CA TRP A 52 8.26 1.71 -2.77
C TRP A 52 9.78 1.79 -2.58
N PHE A 53 10.25 1.69 -1.34
CA PHE A 53 11.67 1.80 -1.01
C PHE A 53 12.40 0.45 -0.93
N VAL A 54 11.72 -0.66 -1.22
CA VAL A 54 12.30 -2.00 -1.11
C VAL A 54 13.51 -2.16 -2.04
N HIS A 55 13.50 -1.49 -3.18
CA HIS A 55 14.63 -1.49 -4.12
C HIS A 55 15.65 -0.38 -3.87
N ALA A 56 15.27 0.71 -3.20
CA ALA A 56 16.17 1.85 -2.96
C ALA A 56 17.33 1.53 -2.00
N GLY A 57 17.15 0.58 -1.07
CA GLY A 57 18.20 0.18 -0.12
C GLY A 57 19.03 -1.03 -0.56
N ALA A 58 18.65 -1.71 -1.65
CA ALA A 58 19.24 -2.99 -2.07
C ALA A 58 20.19 -2.87 -3.29
N SER A 59 20.43 -1.65 -3.77
CA SER A 59 21.36 -1.40 -4.87
C SER A 59 22.76 -1.87 -4.50
N SER A 60 23.32 -2.76 -5.31
CA SER A 60 24.70 -3.22 -5.15
C SER A 60 25.68 -2.04 -5.35
N LYS A 61 26.91 -2.16 -4.83
CA LYS A 61 27.94 -1.13 -4.94
C LYS A 61 28.21 -0.69 -6.40
N ALA A 62 28.03 -1.59 -7.36
CA ALA A 62 28.16 -1.30 -8.79
C ALA A 62 26.98 -0.45 -9.31
N VAL A 63 25.75 -0.78 -8.88
CA VAL A 63 24.53 -0.02 -9.23
C VAL A 63 24.62 1.40 -8.65
N LEU A 64 25.03 1.53 -7.38
CA LEU A 64 25.20 2.84 -6.74
C LEU A 64 26.28 3.70 -7.41
N ALA A 65 27.35 3.08 -7.92
CA ALA A 65 28.39 3.78 -8.66
C ALA A 65 27.88 4.31 -10.00
N GLN A 66 27.06 3.52 -10.69
CA GLN A 66 26.45 3.91 -11.96
C GLN A 66 25.39 5.00 -11.77
N GLU A 67 24.50 4.86 -10.78
CA GLU A 67 23.54 5.90 -10.40
C GLU A 67 24.24 7.22 -10.04
N LYS A 68 25.40 7.16 -9.40
CA LYS A 68 26.19 8.36 -9.08
C LYS A 68 26.77 9.04 -10.33
N VAL A 69 27.22 8.25 -11.31
CA VAL A 69 27.73 8.79 -12.58
C VAL A 69 26.58 9.39 -13.38
N GLU A 70 25.45 8.70 -13.48
CA GLU A 70 24.24 9.20 -14.15
C GLU A 70 23.72 10.47 -13.47
N ALA A 71 23.66 10.51 -12.13
CA ALA A 71 23.25 11.70 -11.41
C ALA A 71 24.19 12.89 -11.64
N GLN A 72 25.49 12.64 -11.77
CA GLN A 72 26.47 13.67 -12.10
C GLN A 72 26.29 14.17 -13.54
N GLU A 73 26.05 13.27 -14.50
CA GLU A 73 25.77 13.63 -15.89
C GLU A 73 24.51 14.48 -16.04
N TRP A 74 23.45 14.17 -15.29
CA TRP A 74 22.24 15.00 -15.22
C TRP A 74 22.51 16.35 -14.55
N SER A 75 23.37 16.39 -13.53
CA SER A 75 23.73 17.64 -12.84
C SER A 75 24.58 18.56 -13.72
N ASP A 76 25.42 17.97 -14.57
CA ASP A 76 26.30 18.67 -15.51
C ASP A 76 25.60 18.95 -16.86
N ALA A 77 24.36 18.48 -17.04
CA ALA A 77 23.60 18.72 -18.24
C ALA A 77 23.34 20.24 -18.40
N PRO A 78 23.52 20.79 -19.61
CA PRO A 78 23.23 22.19 -19.86
C PRO A 78 21.74 22.44 -19.62
N VAL A 79 21.45 23.49 -18.84
CA VAL A 79 20.07 23.95 -18.67
C VAL A 79 19.55 24.39 -20.04
N ALA A 80 18.47 23.76 -20.49
CA ALA A 80 17.84 24.12 -21.75
C ALA A 80 17.29 25.55 -21.67
N ASP A 81 17.36 26.29 -22.78
CA ASP A 81 16.78 27.62 -22.86
C ASP A 81 15.26 27.50 -23.00
N ASP A 82 14.55 27.79 -21.91
CA ASP A 82 13.09 27.72 -21.87
C ASP A 82 12.42 28.97 -22.50
N SER A 83 13.19 29.90 -23.07
CA SER A 83 12.69 31.16 -23.65
C SER A 83 11.75 30.97 -24.85
N GLU A 84 11.77 29.80 -25.50
CA GLU A 84 10.87 29.47 -26.62
C GLU A 84 9.55 28.79 -26.19
N TRP A 85 9.40 28.42 -24.91
CA TRP A 85 8.22 27.72 -24.42
C TRP A 85 7.10 28.71 -24.07
N VAL A 86 5.94 28.58 -24.73
CA VAL A 86 4.71 29.31 -24.38
C VAL A 86 3.65 28.27 -24.01
N TRP A 87 3.11 28.40 -22.79
CA TRP A 87 2.07 27.53 -22.25
C TRP A 87 0.69 27.79 -22.87
#